data_AF-A0A1L8CYR7-F1
#
_entry.id   AF-A0A1L8CYR7-F1
#
_cell.length_a   1.000
_cell.length_b   1.000
_cell.length_c   1.000
_cell.angle_alpha   90.00
_cell.angle_beta   90.00
_cell.angle_gamma   90.00
#
_symmetry.space_group_name_H-M   'P 1'
#
loop_
_entity.id
_entity.type
_entity.pdbx_description
1 polymer ?
#
loop_
_entity_poly.entity_id
_entity_poly.type
_entity_poly.pdbx_seq_one_letter_code
_entity_poly.pdbx_strand_id
1 'polypeptide(L)' 'EIVSKRQKFSNDNPGLEALINLVLEICHSNNFESVVIGLESTSVYSWHLQMGLASNYQLASYHCQVYTFNPKVVAN' A
#
# COMPACT_ATOMS: atom_id res chain seq x y z
N GLU A 1 -6.48 -2.20 15.91
CA GLU A 1 -6.31 -0.79 16.31
C GLU A 1 -6.14 0.06 15.06
N ILE A 2 -6.63 1.30 15.05
CA ILE A 2 -6.42 2.21 13.92
C ILE A 2 -5.14 2.98 14.17
N VAL A 3 -4.11 2.71 13.35
CA VAL A 3 -2.76 3.29 13.53
C VAL A 3 -2.55 4.62 12.81
N SER A 4 -3.43 4.97 11.87
CA SER A 4 -3.37 6.25 11.14
C SER A 4 -4.74 6.66 10.60
N LYS A 5 -4.95 7.96 10.40
CA LYS A 5 -6.14 8.49 9.74
C LYS A 5 -6.07 8.23 8.23
N ARG A 6 -7.22 8.25 7.55
CA ARG A 6 -7.28 8.18 6.08
C ARG A 6 -6.46 9.33 5.47
N GLN A 7 -5.58 9.00 4.53
CA GLN A 7 -4.78 9.97 3.77
C GLN A 7 -5.02 9.81 2.27
N LYS A 8 -4.66 10.85 1.52
CA LYS A 8 -4.73 10.88 0.05
C LYS A 8 -3.35 11.21 -0.49
N PHE A 9 -3.01 10.58 -1.60
CA PHE A 9 -1.75 10.77 -2.30
C PHE A 9 -2.01 11.11 -3.76
N SER A 10 -1.06 11.77 -4.41
CA SER A 10 -1.10 11.96 -5.85
C SER A 10 -0.91 10.61 -6.56
N ASN A 11 -1.51 10.46 -7.75
CA ASN A 11 -1.34 9.25 -8.56
C ASN A 11 -0.13 9.39 -9.48
N ASP A 12 1.04 9.56 -8.87
CA ASP A 12 2.32 9.73 -9.54
C ASP A 12 3.44 9.11 -8.69
N ASN A 13 4.67 9.14 -9.19
CA ASN A 13 5.81 8.56 -8.48
C ASN A 13 6.05 9.21 -7.10
N PRO A 14 6.05 10.55 -6.96
CA PRO A 14 6.15 11.19 -5.64
C PRO A 14 5.04 10.77 -4.66
N GLY A 15 3.81 10.60 -5.12
CA GLY A 15 2.70 10.15 -4.31
C GLY A 15 2.84 8.70 -3.85
N LEU A 16 3.36 7.81 -4.71
CA LEU A 16 3.72 6.45 -4.34
C LEU A 16 4.80 6.43 -3.25
N GLU A 17 5.87 7.21 -3.41
CA GLU A 17 6.95 7.29 -2.41
C GLU A 17 6.43 7.82 -1.07
N ALA A 18 5.56 8.84 -1.10
CA ALA A 18 4.93 9.37 0.12
C ALA A 18 4.05 8.31 0.82
N LEU A 19 3.32 7.50 0.06
CA LEU A 19 2.54 6.37 0.60
C LEU A 19 3.46 5.32 1.25
N ILE A 20 4.55 4.94 0.56
CA ILE A 20 5.51 3.96 1.07
C ILE A 20 6.15 4.46 2.37
N ASN A 21 6.58 5.72 2.42
CA ASN A 21 7.17 6.32 3.61
C ASN A 21 6.20 6.28 4.81
N LEU A 22 4.92 6.59 4.59
CA LEU A 22 3.91 6.47 5.65
C LEU A 22 3.82 5.03 6.17
N VAL A 23 3.79 4.04 5.29
CA VAL A 23 3.71 2.62 5.68
C VAL A 23 4.94 2.22 6.49
N LEU A 24 6.15 2.63 6.06
CA LEU A 24 7.38 2.35 6.77
C LEU A 24 7.39 3.00 8.16
N GLU A 25 7.00 4.27 8.27
CA GLU A 25 6.90 4.98 9.56
C GLU A 25 5.96 4.26 10.54
N ILE A 26 4.82 3.78 10.04
CA ILE A 26 3.87 3.00 10.85
C ILE A 26 4.51 1.67 11.29
N CYS A 27 5.17 0.95 10.38
CA CYS A 27 5.80 -0.32 10.71
C CYS A 27 6.93 -0.15 11.73
N HIS A 28 7.77 0.87 11.56
CA HIS A 28 8.84 1.21 12.50
C HIS A 28 8.32 1.64 13.86
N SER A 29 7.27 2.48 13.91
CA SER A 29 6.75 3.03 15.18
C SER A 29 6.00 2.01 16.03
N ASN A 30 5.48 0.95 15.40
CA ASN A 30 4.69 -0.09 16.06
C ASN A 30 5.42 -1.44 16.12
N ASN A 31 6.69 -1.51 15.68
CA ASN A 31 7.50 -2.71 15.59
C ASN A 31 6.82 -3.86 14.82
N PHE A 32 6.17 -3.56 13.70
CA PHE A 32 5.57 -4.59 12.85
C PHE A 32 6.64 -5.31 12.01
N GLU A 33 6.48 -6.62 11.83
CA GLU A 33 7.40 -7.45 11.04
C GLU A 33 6.83 -7.81 9.65
N SER A 34 5.53 -7.58 9.46
CA SER A 34 4.84 -7.86 8.20
C SER A 34 3.81 -6.79 7.84
N VAL A 35 3.63 -6.56 6.54
CA VAL A 35 2.59 -5.66 6.02
C VAL A 35 1.81 -6.34 4.90
N VAL A 36 0.48 -6.20 4.94
CA VAL A 36 -0.42 -6.67 3.89
C VAL A 36 -1.19 -5.48 3.34
N ILE A 37 -1.09 -5.23 2.05
CA ILE A 37 -1.73 -4.11 1.36
C ILE A 37 -2.85 -4.65 0.47
N GLY A 38 -4.06 -4.18 0.73
CA GLY A 38 -5.23 -4.42 -0.09
C GLY A 38 -5.50 -3.26 -1.04
N LEU A 39 -5.65 -3.54 -2.33
CA LEU A 39 -6.00 -2.57 -3.38
C LEU A 39 -7.37 -2.94 -3.96
N GLU A 40 -8.20 -1.93 -4.23
CA GLU A 40 -9.40 -2.10 -5.04
C GLU A 40 -9.03 -1.83 -6.51
N SER A 41 -9.29 -2.79 -7.42
CA SER A 41 -9.00 -2.61 -8.84
C SER A 41 -9.93 -1.58 -9.47
N THR A 42 -9.46 -0.34 -9.55
CA THR A 42 -10.16 0.76 -10.22
C THR A 42 -9.68 0.86 -11.67
N SER A 43 -10.07 -0.12 -12.49
CA SER A 43 -9.76 -0.17 -13.93
C SER A 43 -8.25 -0.27 -14.23
N VAL A 44 -7.79 0.25 -15.38
CA VAL A 44 -6.45 0.03 -15.95
C VAL A 44 -5.30 0.63 -15.12
N TYR A 45 -5.56 1.63 -14.28
CA TYR A 45 -4.52 2.39 -13.60
C TYR A 45 -3.99 1.76 -12.31
N SER A 46 -4.60 0.69 -11.79
CA SER A 46 -4.14 0.03 -10.56
C SER A 46 -2.81 -0.70 -10.69
N TRP A 47 -2.40 -1.04 -11.93
CA TRP A 47 -1.21 -1.86 -12.18
C TRP A 47 0.10 -1.19 -11.72
N HIS A 48 0.31 0.09 -12.06
CA HIS A 48 1.56 0.78 -11.72
C HIS A 48 1.74 0.95 -10.22
N LEU A 49 0.65 1.25 -9.50
CA LEU A 49 0.64 1.31 -8.04
C LEU A 49 0.96 -0.06 -7.43
N GLN A 50 0.30 -1.13 -7.91
CA GLN A 50 0.55 -2.49 -7.43
C GLN A 50 2.00 -2.89 -7.64
N MET A 51 2.56 -2.65 -8.83
CA MET A 51 3.94 -2.96 -9.16
C MET A 51 4.91 -2.18 -8.28
N GLY A 52 4.71 -0.87 -8.13
CA GLY A 52 5.57 -0.02 -7.29
C GLY A 52 5.62 -0.49 -5.84
N LEU A 53 4.48 -0.87 -5.27
CA LEU A 53 4.40 -1.40 -3.90
C LEU A 53 5.06 -2.78 -3.78
N ALA A 54 4.83 -3.67 -4.74
CA ALA A 54 5.37 -5.03 -4.71
C ALA A 54 6.89 -5.08 -4.99
N SER A 55 7.42 -4.13 -5.75
CA SER A 55 8.85 -4.07 -6.10
C SER A 55 9.70 -3.25 -5.13
N ASN A 56 9.09 -2.57 -4.15
CA ASN A 56 9.84 -1.70 -3.24
C ASN A 56 10.66 -2.54 -2.23
N TYR A 57 11.97 -2.36 -2.25
CA TYR A 57 12.91 -3.11 -1.40
C TYR A 57 12.75 -2.80 0.10
N GLN A 58 12.30 -1.61 0.47
CA GLN A 58 12.11 -1.22 1.87
C GLN A 58 10.91 -1.97 2.45
N LEU A 59 9.84 -2.10 1.67
CA LEU A 59 8.67 -2.91 2.04
C LEU A 59 8.96 -4.42 2.03
N ALA A 60 9.89 -4.89 1.19
CA ALA A 60 10.29 -6.30 1.16
C ALA A 60 10.85 -6.79 2.51
N SER A 61 11.53 -5.93 3.27
CA SER A 61 12.00 -6.23 4.64
C SER A 61 10.86 -6.54 5.62
N TYR A 62 9.64 -6.11 5.30
CA TYR A 62 8.41 -6.35 6.05
C TYR A 62 7.54 -7.42 5.38
N HIS A 63 8.12 -8.38 4.67
CA HIS A 63 7.38 -9.48 4.01
C HIS A 63 6.13 -8.99 3.25
N CYS A 64 6.23 -7.83 2.60
CA CYS A 64 5.07 -7.12 2.07
C CYS A 64 4.30 -7.97 1.06
N GLN A 65 2.98 -8.07 1.24
CA GLN A 65 2.07 -8.76 0.34
C GLN A 65 1.04 -7.77 -0.21
N VAL A 66 0.89 -7.73 -1.54
CA VAL A 66 -0.05 -6.84 -2.22
C VAL A 66 -1.16 -7.66 -2.87
N TYR A 67 -2.39 -7.48 -2.41
CA TYR A 67 -3.58 -8.13 -2.94
C TYR A 67 -4.47 -7.13 -3.65
N THR A 68 -4.88 -7.47 -4.87
CA THR A 68 -5.83 -6.66 -5.63
C THR A 68 -7.17 -7.36 -5.65
N PHE A 69 -8.19 -6.68 -5.13
CA PHE A 69 -9.55 -7.19 -5.05
C PHE A 69 -10.39 -6.69 -6.22
N ASN A 70 -11.31 -7.54 -6.66
CA ASN A 70 -12.32 -7.15 -7.64
C ASN A 70 -13.36 -6.25 -6.95
N PRO A 71 -13.62 -5.03 -7.44
CA PRO A 71 -14.62 -4.13 -6.85
C PRO A 71 -16.02 -4.73 -6.82
N LYS A 72 -16.33 -5.73 -7.67
CA LYS A 72 -17.62 -6.45 -7.65
C LYS A 72 -17.75 -7.42 -6.47
N VAL A 73 -16.64 -7.79 -5.83
CA VAL A 73 -16.59 -8.77 -4.73
C VAL A 73 -16.51 -8.07 -3.37
N VAL A 74 -15.91 -6.87 -3.33
CA VAL A 74 -15.78 -6.08 -2.11
C VAL A 74 -16.93 -5.06 -2.08
N ALA A 75 -17.96 -5.31 -1.27
CA ALA A 75 -19.01 -4.34 -1.03
C ALA A 75 -18.45 -3.18 -0.17
N ASN A 76 -18.60 -1.94 -0.66
CA ASN A 76 -18.24 -0.72 0.07
C ASN A 76 -19.18 -0.45 1.25
#